data_AF-A0A453GCB8-F1
#
_entry.id   AF-A0A453GCB8-F1
#
_cell.length_a   1.000
_cell.length_b   1.000
_cell.length_c   1.000
_cell.angle_alpha   90.00
_cell.angle_beta   90.00
_cell.angle_gamma   90.00
#
_symmetry.space_group_name_H-M   'P 1'
#
loop_
_entity.id
_entity.type
_entity.pdbx_description
1 polymer ?
#
loop_
_entity_poly.entity_id
_entity_poly.type
_entity_poly.pdbx_seq_one_letter_code
_entity_poly.pdbx_strand_id
1 'polypeptide(L)'
;NGLAKHCGIPQLAKKLNQILVQHIRTILPGLKARISSQLTAIAKEHAFYGDPVESKAGQGAKLLNILAKYCDAFSSMVEGKNEDISTIELSGGARIHYIFQSIFVKSLEGVDPCEDVTDEDIRMAIQNATGPRSALFVPEVPFEVLVRRQISRLLDPSLQCADFIYEELVKMSHRCLCNELQQFPILRRSMDEVIGKFLRDGLKPAQDMIAHIIEMEADYINTSHPSFIGGSKAVEQAQQQVRAARLPATVVRRVCICFQVLDK
;
A
#
# COMPACT_ATOMS: atom_id res chain seq x y z
N ASN A 1 4.08 32.61 88.92
CA ASN A 1 4.86 33.61 88.15
C ASN A 1 5.32 33.18 86.75
N GLY A 2 4.56 32.33 86.02
CA GLY A 2 4.96 31.87 84.67
C GLY A 2 4.36 32.67 83.50
N LEU A 3 3.17 33.26 83.68
CA LEU A 3 2.37 33.86 82.59
C LEU A 3 2.92 35.18 82.06
N ALA A 4 3.58 36.00 82.91
CA ALA A 4 4.12 37.30 82.49
C ALA A 4 5.19 37.19 81.39
N LYS A 5 5.88 36.04 81.27
CA LYS A 5 6.87 35.78 80.21
C LYS A 5 6.26 35.49 78.83
N HIS A 6 4.95 35.27 78.77
CA HIS A 6 4.22 34.90 77.55
C HIS A 6 3.22 35.97 77.08
N CYS A 7 3.11 37.09 77.81
CA CYS A 7 2.16 38.16 77.55
C CYS A 7 2.87 39.44 77.07
N GLY A 8 2.12 40.31 76.39
CA GLY A 8 2.59 41.60 75.91
C GLY A 8 2.94 41.63 74.41
N ILE A 9 2.95 42.84 73.86
CA ILE A 9 3.19 43.13 72.43
C ILE A 9 4.48 42.48 71.89
N PRO A 10 5.62 42.48 72.63
CA PRO A 10 6.85 41.86 72.11
C PRO A 10 6.75 40.34 71.95
N GLN A 11 6.07 39.65 72.87
CA GLN A 11 5.87 38.20 72.79
C GLN A 11 4.87 37.84 71.70
N LEU A 12 3.83 38.65 71.51
CA LEU A 12 2.89 38.51 70.39
C LEU A 12 3.61 38.65 69.04
N ALA A 13 4.43 39.69 68.87
CA ALA A 13 5.21 39.90 67.65
C ALA A 13 6.13 38.71 67.34
N LYS A 14 6.83 38.19 68.37
CA LYS A 14 7.69 37.00 68.22
C LYS A 14 6.89 35.77 67.79
N LYS A 15 5.71 35.56 68.37
CA LYS A 15 4.86 34.40 68.07
C LYS A 15 4.23 34.49 66.68
N LEU A 16 3.76 35.67 66.28
CA LEU A 16 3.27 35.93 64.93
C LEU A 16 4.36 35.69 63.88
N ASN A 17 5.58 36.18 64.13
CA ASN A 17 6.70 35.97 63.21
C ASN A 17 7.09 34.49 63.11
N GLN A 18 7.08 33.74 64.22
CA GLN A 18 7.28 32.28 64.20
C GLN A 18 6.20 31.55 63.40
N ILE A 19 4.92 31.91 63.60
CA ILE A 19 3.80 31.33 62.85
C ILE A 19 3.95 31.63 61.36
N LEU A 20 4.29 32.87 61.00
CA LEU A 20 4.49 33.28 59.61
C LEU A 20 5.63 32.49 58.95
N VAL A 21 6.80 32.41 59.58
CA VAL A 21 7.94 31.66 59.04
C VAL A 21 7.62 30.17 58.90
N GLN A 22 6.92 29.59 59.87
CA GLN A 22 6.51 28.19 59.79
C GLN A 22 5.49 27.98 58.67
N HIS A 23 4.52 28.88 58.53
CA HIS A 23 3.54 28.82 57.45
C HIS A 23 4.21 28.94 56.07
N ILE A 24 5.15 29.88 55.90
CA ILE A 24 5.95 30.01 54.67
C ILE A 24 6.67 28.69 54.38
N ARG A 25 7.39 28.11 55.35
CA ARG A 25 8.12 26.85 55.17
C ARG A 25 7.21 25.67 54.78
N THR A 26 6.00 25.62 55.31
CA THR A 26 5.03 24.55 54.99
C THR A 26 4.47 24.71 53.57
N ILE A 27 4.19 25.93 53.13
CA ILE A 27 3.54 26.20 51.83
C ILE A 27 4.56 26.21 50.67
N LEU A 28 5.80 26.63 50.91
CA LEU A 28 6.81 26.83 49.86
C LEU A 28 7.08 25.58 48.99
N PRO A 29 7.21 24.36 49.54
CA PRO A 29 7.42 23.16 48.75
C PRO A 29 6.27 22.86 47.79
N GLY A 30 5.03 23.04 48.27
CA GLY A 30 3.83 22.86 47.45
C GLY A 30 3.70 23.91 46.35
N LEU A 31 4.03 25.17 46.65
CA LEU A 31 4.07 26.24 45.66
C LEU A 31 5.14 25.97 44.58
N LYS A 32 6.34 25.55 45.00
CA LYS A 32 7.43 25.18 44.07
C LYS A 32 7.00 24.04 43.15
N ALA A 33 6.41 22.97 43.70
CA ALA A 33 5.94 21.84 42.90
C ALA A 33 4.88 22.26 41.87
N ARG A 34 3.94 23.13 42.26
CA ARG A 34 2.93 23.68 41.34
C ARG A 34 3.55 24.50 40.21
N ILE A 35 4.47 25.42 40.54
CA ILE A 35 5.17 26.23 39.54
C ILE A 35 5.97 25.35 38.59
N SER A 36 6.72 24.36 39.09
CA SER A 36 7.48 23.43 38.25
C SER A 36 6.58 22.62 37.30
N SER A 37 5.42 22.17 37.79
CA SER A 37 4.43 21.47 36.96
C SER A 37 3.88 22.38 35.86
N GLN A 38 3.46 23.61 36.21
CA GLN A 38 2.98 24.60 35.24
C GLN A 38 4.05 24.99 34.22
N LEU A 39 5.30 25.18 34.65
CA LEU A 39 6.43 25.46 33.76
C LEU A 39 6.62 24.33 32.75
N THR A 40 6.54 23.07 33.20
CA THR A 40 6.67 21.90 32.32
C THR A 40 5.53 21.82 31.32
N ALA A 41 4.29 22.12 31.75
CA ALA A 41 3.14 22.16 30.86
C ALA A 41 3.26 23.26 29.79
N ILE A 42 3.61 24.47 30.21
CA ILE A 42 3.81 25.62 29.29
C ILE A 42 5.00 25.37 28.36
N ALA A 43 6.09 24.76 28.84
CA ALA A 43 7.24 24.43 28.00
C ALA A 43 6.88 23.41 26.89
N LYS A 44 6.04 22.42 27.19
CA LYS A 44 5.51 21.49 26.19
C LYS A 44 4.63 22.19 25.16
N GLU A 45 3.77 23.09 25.62
CA GLU A 45 2.92 23.89 24.74
C GLU A 45 3.74 24.83 23.84
N HIS A 46 4.76 25.50 24.40
CA HIS A 46 5.66 26.36 23.64
C HIS A 46 6.44 25.58 22.57
N ALA A 47 6.92 24.38 22.90
CA ALA A 47 7.57 23.50 21.93
C ALA A 47 6.62 23.10 20.79
N PHE A 48 5.31 23.00 21.07
CA PHE A 48 4.29 22.74 20.06
C PHE A 48 4.04 23.94 19.12
N TYR A 49 4.27 25.19 19.55
CA TYR A 49 4.13 26.35 18.65
C TYR A 49 5.35 26.54 17.74
N GLY A 50 6.52 26.03 18.15
CA GLY A 50 7.77 26.17 17.40
C GLY A 50 8.32 27.60 17.42
N ASP A 51 9.46 27.81 16.73
CA ASP A 51 10.11 29.11 16.69
C ASP A 51 9.46 30.03 15.64
N PRO A 52 9.18 31.30 15.97
CA PRO A 52 8.69 32.27 15.01
C PRO A 52 9.75 32.50 13.93
N VAL A 53 9.34 32.26 12.68
CA VAL A 53 10.24 32.44 11.53
C VAL A 53 10.09 33.86 11.00
N GLU A 54 10.88 34.77 11.56
CA GLU A 54 10.75 36.21 11.31
C GLU A 54 11.32 36.68 9.97
N SER A 55 12.28 35.93 9.39
CA SER A 55 12.92 36.29 8.12
C SER A 55 12.41 35.45 6.95
N LYS A 56 12.31 36.06 5.76
CA LYS A 56 12.00 35.34 4.51
C LYS A 56 12.96 34.18 4.25
N ALA A 57 14.25 34.36 4.56
CA ALA A 57 15.27 33.31 4.43
C ALA A 57 14.99 32.14 5.38
N GLY A 58 14.61 32.42 6.63
CA GLY A 58 14.18 31.40 7.58
C GLY A 58 12.95 30.64 7.11
N GLN A 59 11.97 31.34 6.50
CA GLN A 59 10.73 30.71 6.01
C GLN A 59 11.04 29.72 4.88
N GLY A 60 11.92 30.10 3.95
CA GLY A 60 12.42 29.21 2.90
C GLY A 60 13.14 27.98 3.46
N ALA A 61 14.03 28.17 4.44
CA ALA A 61 14.75 27.07 5.07
C ALA A 61 13.81 26.10 5.82
N LYS A 62 12.80 26.63 6.52
CA LYS A 62 11.79 25.81 7.22
C LYS A 62 10.95 25.01 6.24
N LEU A 63 10.50 25.62 5.15
CA LEU A 63 9.76 24.93 4.08
C LEU A 63 10.60 23.80 3.48
N LEU A 64 11.86 24.08 3.14
CA LEU A 64 12.75 23.08 2.55
C LEU A 64 12.98 21.89 3.49
N ASN A 65 13.14 22.15 4.79
CA ASN A 65 13.28 21.10 5.80
C ASN A 65 12.02 20.22 5.88
N ILE A 66 10.82 20.83 5.85
CA ILE A 66 9.55 20.07 5.81
C ILE A 66 9.47 19.19 4.56
N LEU A 67 9.83 19.74 3.39
CA LEU A 67 9.82 18.97 2.14
C LEU A 67 10.84 17.83 2.15
N ALA A 68 12.06 18.07 2.65
CA ALA A 68 13.08 17.04 2.78
C ALA A 68 12.64 15.89 3.69
N LYS A 69 12.10 16.22 4.88
CA LYS A 69 11.53 15.22 5.79
C LYS A 69 10.40 14.40 5.16
N TYR A 70 9.54 15.06 4.38
CA TYR A 70 8.48 14.36 3.64
C TYR A 70 9.07 13.37 2.63
N CYS A 71 10.06 13.79 1.83
CA CYS A 71 10.72 12.93 0.85
C CYS A 71 11.43 11.73 1.52
N ASP A 72 12.14 11.96 2.63
CA ASP A 72 12.82 10.92 3.38
C ASP A 72 11.83 9.92 3.99
N ALA A 73 10.72 10.42 4.56
CA ALA A 73 9.66 9.59 5.12
C ALA A 73 8.97 8.75 4.03
N PHE A 74 8.67 9.34 2.88
CA PHE A 74 8.05 8.63 1.76
C PHE A 74 8.99 7.54 1.22
N SER A 75 10.26 7.86 1.00
CA SER A 75 11.27 6.90 0.55
C SER A 75 11.45 5.76 1.56
N SER A 76 11.52 6.08 2.86
CA SER A 76 11.61 5.07 3.92
C SER A 76 10.39 4.15 3.96
N MET A 77 9.19 4.67 3.66
CA MET A 77 7.97 3.86 3.60
C MET A 77 7.92 2.94 2.38
N VAL A 78 8.43 3.39 1.23
CA VAL A 78 8.62 2.53 0.05
C VAL A 78 9.66 1.44 0.32
N GLU A 79 10.76 1.78 0.97
CA GLU A 79 11.86 0.84 1.25
C GLU A 79 11.60 -0.08 2.45
N GLY A 80 10.56 0.18 3.24
CA GLY A 80 10.25 -0.58 4.45
C GLY A 80 11.19 -0.28 5.63
N LYS A 81 11.83 0.90 5.66
CA LYS A 81 12.75 1.36 6.72
C LYS A 81 12.08 2.23 7.78
N ASN A 82 10.75 2.23 7.87
CA ASN A 82 10.05 3.01 8.88
C ASN A 82 10.37 2.54 10.30
N GLU A 83 10.54 3.51 11.21
CA GLU A 83 10.79 3.23 12.64
C GLU A 83 9.55 2.59 13.31
N ASP A 84 8.35 2.99 12.87
CA ASP A 84 7.06 2.46 13.36
C ASP A 84 6.52 1.36 12.43
N ILE A 85 7.04 0.14 12.61
CA ILE A 85 6.59 -1.04 11.84
C ILE A 85 5.27 -1.58 12.44
N SER A 86 4.18 -1.49 11.67
CA SER A 86 2.91 -2.12 12.02
C SER A 86 3.03 -3.65 12.00
N THR A 87 2.57 -4.32 13.06
CA THR A 87 2.51 -5.79 13.15
C THR A 87 1.15 -6.37 12.76
N ILE A 88 0.19 -5.51 12.38
CA ILE A 88 -1.20 -5.88 12.14
C ILE A 88 -1.52 -5.91 10.65
N GLU A 89 -1.03 -4.93 9.89
CA GLU A 89 -1.33 -4.79 8.46
C GLU A 89 -0.07 -4.51 7.64
N LEU A 90 -0.02 -5.07 6.42
CA LEU A 90 0.99 -4.69 5.43
C LEU A 90 0.72 -3.28 4.93
N SER A 91 1.77 -2.47 4.83
CA SER A 91 1.72 -1.10 4.30
C SER A 91 2.99 -0.76 3.53
N GLY A 92 2.95 0.34 2.77
CA GLY A 92 4.12 0.85 2.06
C GLY A 92 4.60 -0.10 0.97
N GLY A 93 5.92 -0.22 0.81
CA GLY A 93 6.52 -1.12 -0.18
C GLY A 93 6.15 -2.60 -0.01
N ALA A 94 6.00 -3.07 1.24
CA ALA A 94 5.61 -4.46 1.50
C ALA A 94 4.18 -4.75 0.99
N ARG A 95 3.28 -3.78 1.10
CA ARG A 95 1.92 -3.90 0.56
C ARG A 95 1.91 -3.88 -0.96
N ILE A 96 2.70 -3.02 -1.59
CA ILE A 96 2.87 -2.98 -3.05
C ILE A 96 3.40 -4.33 -3.56
N HIS A 97 4.41 -4.90 -2.89
CA HIS A 97 4.94 -6.22 -3.24
C HIS A 97 3.87 -7.32 -3.13
N TYR A 98 3.07 -7.29 -2.05
CA TYR A 98 1.95 -8.22 -1.88
C TYR A 98 0.88 -8.08 -2.98
N ILE A 99 0.56 -6.86 -3.41
CA ILE A 99 -0.36 -6.62 -4.53
C ILE A 99 0.16 -7.32 -5.79
N PHE A 100 1.43 -7.12 -6.15
CA PHE A 100 2.03 -7.76 -7.32
C PHE A 100 2.05 -9.28 -7.22
N GLN A 101 2.55 -9.84 -6.10
CA GLN A 101 2.85 -11.27 -6.02
C GLN A 101 1.66 -12.13 -5.61
N SER A 102 0.73 -11.59 -4.83
CA SER A 102 -0.37 -12.37 -4.27
C SER A 102 -1.74 -11.99 -4.82
N ILE A 103 -1.99 -10.72 -5.11
CA ILE A 103 -3.28 -10.29 -5.63
C ILE A 103 -3.29 -10.43 -7.15
N PHE A 104 -2.33 -9.81 -7.83
CA PHE A 104 -2.29 -9.78 -9.28
C PHE A 104 -2.06 -11.17 -9.88
N VAL A 105 -1.08 -11.94 -9.37
CA VAL A 105 -0.85 -13.33 -9.82
C VAL A 105 -2.11 -14.18 -9.69
N LYS A 106 -2.78 -14.17 -8.54
CA LYS A 106 -4.03 -14.93 -8.35
C LYS A 106 -5.15 -14.44 -9.26
N SER A 107 -5.20 -13.13 -9.52
CA SER A 107 -6.19 -12.57 -10.45
C SER A 107 -5.95 -13.04 -11.88
N LEU A 108 -4.69 -13.20 -12.30
CA LEU A 108 -4.34 -13.76 -13.62
C LEU A 108 -4.61 -15.26 -13.69
N GLU A 109 -4.22 -16.02 -12.66
CA GLU A 109 -4.48 -17.46 -12.56
C GLU A 109 -5.99 -17.78 -12.51
N GLY A 110 -6.79 -16.84 -12.02
CA GLY A 110 -8.25 -16.93 -12.01
C GLY A 110 -8.92 -16.71 -13.37
N VAL A 111 -8.18 -16.21 -14.37
CA VAL A 111 -8.71 -16.07 -15.74
C VAL A 111 -8.61 -17.43 -16.43
N ASP A 112 -9.71 -18.16 -16.49
CA ASP A 112 -9.77 -19.44 -17.22
C ASP A 112 -9.68 -19.18 -18.74
N PRO A 113 -8.65 -19.68 -19.44
CA PRO A 113 -8.45 -19.47 -20.88
C PRO A 113 -9.57 -19.98 -21.78
N CYS A 114 -10.45 -20.87 -21.29
CA CYS A 114 -11.49 -21.52 -22.10
C CYS A 114 -12.92 -21.22 -21.61
N GLU A 115 -13.10 -20.46 -20.53
CA GLU A 115 -14.42 -20.21 -19.92
C GLU A 115 -15.46 -19.68 -20.91
N ASP A 116 -15.05 -18.75 -21.78
CA ASP A 116 -15.93 -18.12 -22.76
C ASP A 116 -15.76 -18.67 -24.20
N VAL A 117 -15.17 -19.86 -24.34
CA VAL A 117 -14.92 -20.51 -25.64
C VAL A 117 -15.62 -21.85 -25.70
N THR A 118 -16.80 -21.87 -26.34
CA THR A 118 -17.54 -23.12 -26.54
C THR A 118 -17.08 -23.86 -27.81
N ASP A 119 -17.33 -25.16 -27.87
CA ASP A 119 -17.11 -25.97 -29.09
C ASP A 119 -17.91 -25.43 -30.29
N GLU A 120 -19.06 -24.79 -30.03
CA GLU A 120 -19.85 -24.11 -31.07
C GLU A 120 -19.11 -22.89 -31.59
N ASP A 121 -18.58 -22.04 -30.71
CA ASP A 121 -17.81 -20.85 -31.11
C ASP A 121 -16.59 -21.22 -31.96
N ILE A 122 -15.87 -22.27 -31.55
CA ILE A 122 -14.72 -22.80 -32.31
C ILE A 122 -15.17 -23.27 -33.70
N ARG A 123 -16.26 -24.05 -33.77
CA ARG A 123 -16.79 -24.57 -35.04
C ARG A 123 -17.24 -23.44 -35.96
N MET A 124 -17.97 -22.47 -35.41
CA MET A 124 -18.44 -21.29 -36.14
C MET A 124 -17.28 -20.43 -36.63
N ALA A 125 -16.24 -20.23 -35.82
CA ALA A 125 -15.04 -19.51 -36.23
C ALA A 125 -14.32 -20.22 -37.39
N ILE A 126 -14.18 -21.55 -37.33
CA ILE A 126 -13.60 -22.37 -38.41
C ILE A 126 -14.43 -22.27 -39.69
N GLN A 127 -15.76 -22.42 -39.59
CA GLN A 127 -16.66 -22.34 -40.75
C GLN A 127 -16.61 -20.95 -41.39
N ASN A 128 -16.64 -19.88 -40.59
CA ASN A 128 -16.56 -18.50 -41.08
C ASN A 128 -15.20 -18.20 -41.74
N ALA A 129 -14.09 -18.68 -41.16
CA ALA A 129 -12.75 -18.51 -41.75
C ALA A 129 -12.56 -19.33 -43.04
N THR A 130 -13.20 -20.50 -43.12
CA THR A 130 -13.19 -21.36 -44.32
C THR A 130 -14.02 -20.74 -45.45
N GLY A 131 -15.12 -20.08 -45.10
CA GLY A 131 -16.02 -19.43 -46.04
C GLY A 131 -16.70 -20.44 -46.98
N PRO A 132 -16.97 -20.06 -48.26
CA PRO A 132 -17.69 -20.91 -49.20
C PRO A 132 -16.82 -22.04 -49.80
N ARG A 133 -15.54 -22.12 -49.45
CA ARG A 133 -14.59 -23.08 -50.04
C ARG A 133 -14.62 -24.38 -49.23
N SER A 134 -14.42 -25.51 -49.91
CA SER A 134 -14.11 -26.76 -49.21
C SER A 134 -12.65 -26.72 -48.78
N ALA A 135 -12.38 -26.79 -47.47
CA ALA A 135 -11.02 -26.80 -46.93
C ALA A 135 -10.55 -28.22 -46.60
N LEU A 136 -9.34 -28.55 -47.02
CA LEU A 136 -8.65 -29.80 -46.66
C LEU A 136 -7.94 -29.70 -45.30
N PHE A 137 -7.66 -28.47 -44.85
CA PHE A 137 -6.97 -28.18 -43.59
C PHE A 137 -7.73 -27.10 -42.82
N VAL A 138 -7.62 -27.12 -41.48
CA VAL A 138 -8.22 -26.08 -40.63
C VAL A 138 -7.43 -24.77 -40.81
N PRO A 139 -8.07 -23.64 -41.09
CA PRO A 139 -7.39 -22.34 -41.16
C PRO A 139 -6.75 -21.95 -39.83
N GLU A 140 -5.68 -21.16 -39.87
CA GLU A 140 -4.98 -20.65 -38.66
C GLU A 140 -5.72 -19.47 -38.00
N VAL A 141 -6.44 -18.68 -38.79
CA VAL A 141 -7.13 -17.45 -38.35
C VAL A 141 -8.08 -17.67 -37.14
N PRO A 142 -8.92 -18.72 -37.07
CA PRO A 142 -9.76 -18.99 -35.91
C PRO A 142 -8.95 -19.13 -34.60
N PHE A 143 -7.82 -19.81 -34.65
CA PHE A 143 -6.94 -19.96 -33.49
C PHE A 143 -6.43 -18.58 -33.05
N GLU A 144 -5.95 -17.77 -33.98
CA GLU A 144 -5.47 -16.42 -33.65
C GLU A 144 -6.58 -15.56 -33.03
N VAL A 145 -7.77 -15.54 -33.63
CA VAL A 145 -8.91 -14.75 -33.12
C VAL A 145 -9.29 -15.16 -31.70
N LEU A 146 -9.35 -16.47 -31.43
CA LEU A 146 -9.67 -16.98 -30.11
C LEU A 146 -8.59 -16.62 -29.08
N VAL A 147 -7.31 -16.79 -29.43
CA VAL A 147 -6.19 -16.43 -28.55
C VAL A 147 -6.17 -14.92 -28.27
N ARG A 148 -6.35 -14.07 -29.28
CA ARG A 148 -6.45 -12.60 -29.11
C ARG A 148 -7.53 -12.23 -28.10
N ARG A 149 -8.71 -12.84 -28.23
CA ARG A 149 -9.83 -12.62 -27.29
C ARG A 149 -9.44 -12.99 -25.86
N GLN A 150 -8.68 -14.07 -25.65
CA GLN A 150 -8.23 -14.47 -24.32
C GLN A 150 -7.13 -13.54 -23.77
N ILE A 151 -6.19 -13.08 -24.61
CA ILE A 151 -5.16 -12.11 -24.20
C ILE A 151 -5.80 -10.80 -23.73
N SER A 152 -6.83 -10.31 -24.43
CA SER A 152 -7.54 -9.08 -24.04
C SER A 152 -8.20 -9.17 -22.66
N ARG A 153 -8.57 -10.36 -22.16
CA ARG A 153 -9.14 -10.54 -20.81
C ARG A 153 -8.12 -10.28 -19.69
N LEU A 154 -6.83 -10.24 -20.00
CA LEU A 154 -5.78 -9.91 -19.04
C LEU A 154 -5.68 -8.40 -18.76
N LEU A 155 -6.39 -7.56 -19.53
CA LEU A 155 -6.37 -6.11 -19.36
C LEU A 155 -6.98 -5.68 -18.02
N ASP A 156 -8.23 -6.08 -17.76
CA ASP A 156 -8.97 -5.71 -16.56
C ASP A 156 -8.23 -6.04 -15.24
N PRO A 157 -7.71 -7.27 -15.02
CA PRO A 157 -6.95 -7.57 -13.81
C PRO A 157 -5.63 -6.77 -13.72
N SER A 158 -5.04 -6.40 -14.85
CA SER A 158 -3.82 -5.58 -14.89
C SER A 158 -4.10 -4.11 -14.54
N LEU A 159 -5.22 -3.55 -15.03
CA LEU A 159 -5.66 -2.21 -14.67
C LEU A 159 -6.04 -2.14 -13.19
N GLN A 160 -6.74 -3.16 -12.67
CA GLN A 160 -7.09 -3.24 -11.26
C GLN A 160 -5.85 -3.30 -10.35
N CYS A 161 -4.80 -3.99 -10.78
CA CYS A 161 -3.51 -4.00 -10.08
C CYS A 161 -2.93 -2.57 -9.97
N ALA A 162 -2.96 -1.80 -11.06
CA ALA A 162 -2.49 -0.41 -11.06
C ALA A 162 -3.31 0.48 -10.11
N ASP A 163 -4.63 0.29 -10.06
CA ASP A 163 -5.52 1.03 -9.15
C ASP A 163 -5.20 0.72 -7.67
N PHE A 164 -4.99 -0.56 -7.32
CA PHE A 164 -4.60 -0.93 -5.96
C PHE A 164 -3.25 -0.34 -5.54
N ILE A 165 -2.29 -0.25 -6.46
CA ILE A 165 -0.99 0.39 -6.19
C ILE A 165 -1.18 1.90 -6.00
N TYR A 166 -1.98 2.55 -6.85
CA TYR A 166 -2.30 3.97 -6.70
C TYR A 166 -2.95 4.26 -5.34
N GLU A 167 -3.91 3.45 -4.91
CA GLU A 167 -4.53 3.59 -3.59
C GLU A 167 -3.51 3.48 -2.45
N GLU A 168 -2.55 2.55 -2.56
CA GLU A 168 -1.49 2.41 -1.56
C GLU A 168 -0.55 3.62 -1.56
N LEU A 169 -0.15 4.13 -2.72
CA LEU A 169 0.67 5.34 -2.84
C LEU A 169 -0.02 6.56 -2.21
N VAL A 170 -1.34 6.69 -2.38
CA VAL A 170 -2.14 7.75 -1.74
C VAL A 170 -2.22 7.56 -0.22
N LYS A 171 -2.32 6.33 0.28
CA LYS A 171 -2.27 6.07 1.74
C LYS A 171 -0.90 6.44 2.31
N MET A 172 0.17 6.07 1.61
CA MET A 172 1.54 6.42 1.98
C MET A 172 1.73 7.93 2.02
N SER A 173 1.26 8.65 0.99
CA SER A 173 1.43 10.10 0.91
C SER A 173 0.81 10.83 2.11
N HIS A 174 -0.36 10.40 2.57
CA HIS A 174 -1.00 10.99 3.74
C HIS A 174 -0.28 10.65 5.05
N ARG A 175 0.26 9.42 5.19
CA ARG A 175 1.00 9.00 6.39
C ARG A 175 2.33 9.75 6.53
N CYS A 176 2.96 10.14 5.41
CA CYS A 176 4.23 10.87 5.41
C CYS A 176 4.09 12.37 5.73
N LEU A 177 2.88 12.92 5.79
CA LEU A 177 2.67 14.31 6.17
C LEU A 177 3.07 14.52 7.63
N CYS A 178 4.17 15.24 7.86
CA CYS A 178 4.71 15.46 9.20
C CYS A 178 3.71 16.17 10.12
N ASN A 179 3.70 15.81 11.41
CA ASN A 179 2.90 16.51 12.43
C ASN A 179 3.22 18.02 12.52
N GLU A 180 4.43 18.41 12.15
CA GLU A 180 4.87 19.81 12.03
C GLU A 180 3.99 20.63 11.08
N LEU A 181 3.37 19.98 10.06
CA LEU A 181 2.43 20.63 9.15
C LEU A 181 1.10 21.00 9.80
N GLN A 182 0.77 20.49 11.00
CA GLN A 182 -0.42 20.92 11.73
C GLN A 182 -0.36 22.42 12.10
N GLN A 183 0.85 22.96 12.28
CA GLN A 183 1.07 24.40 12.51
C GLN A 183 0.82 25.23 11.24
N PHE A 184 0.85 24.62 10.06
CA PHE A 184 0.76 25.30 8.76
C PHE A 184 -0.38 24.71 7.90
N PRO A 185 -1.66 24.91 8.27
CA PRO A 185 -2.79 24.25 7.62
C PRO A 185 -2.94 24.58 6.13
N ILE A 186 -2.55 25.80 5.71
CA ILE A 186 -2.57 26.21 4.30
C ILE A 186 -1.50 25.47 3.51
N LEU A 187 -0.28 25.37 4.08
CA LEU A 187 0.82 24.63 3.46
C LEU A 187 0.49 23.15 3.35
N ARG A 188 -0.07 22.55 4.42
CA ARG A 188 -0.52 21.17 4.42
C ARG A 188 -1.51 20.90 3.29
N ARG A 189 -2.56 21.71 3.17
CA ARG A 189 -3.56 21.57 2.09
C ARG A 189 -2.91 21.70 0.70
N SER A 190 -2.03 22.67 0.53
CA SER A 190 -1.31 22.86 -0.74
C SER A 190 -0.42 21.66 -1.08
N MET A 191 0.25 21.05 -0.10
CA MET A 191 1.03 19.84 -0.30
C MET A 191 0.13 18.67 -0.69
N ASP A 192 -0.98 18.46 0.03
CA ASP A 192 -1.95 17.40 -0.26
C ASP A 192 -2.52 17.52 -1.68
N GLU A 193 -2.85 18.73 -2.11
CA GLU A 193 -3.35 19.00 -3.47
C GLU A 193 -2.31 18.70 -4.54
N VAL A 194 -1.07 19.17 -4.37
CA VAL A 194 0.02 18.98 -5.33
C VAL A 194 0.42 17.50 -5.43
N ILE A 195 0.62 16.84 -4.29
CA ILE A 195 1.01 15.42 -4.25
C ILE A 195 -0.13 14.55 -4.79
N GLY A 196 -1.37 14.80 -4.34
CA GLY A 196 -2.52 14.06 -4.83
C GLY A 196 -2.72 14.23 -6.34
N LYS A 197 -2.48 15.44 -6.87
CA LYS A 197 -2.51 15.67 -8.32
C LYS A 197 -1.39 14.90 -9.03
N PHE A 198 -0.16 14.95 -8.53
CA PHE A 198 0.98 14.22 -9.10
C PHE A 198 0.70 12.71 -9.20
N LEU A 199 0.17 12.10 -8.13
CA LEU A 199 -0.17 10.68 -8.12
C LEU A 199 -1.30 10.35 -9.11
N ARG A 200 -2.35 11.18 -9.18
CA ARG A 200 -3.46 11.00 -10.14
C ARG A 200 -2.99 11.12 -11.58
N ASP A 201 -2.19 12.14 -11.87
CA ASP A 201 -1.67 12.40 -13.22
C ASP A 201 -0.71 11.28 -13.66
N GLY A 202 -0.08 10.57 -12.71
CA GLY A 202 0.76 9.40 -12.99
C GLY A 202 -0.01 8.09 -13.27
N LEU A 203 -1.25 7.95 -12.80
CA LEU A 203 -2.03 6.72 -12.98
C LEU A 203 -2.41 6.48 -14.44
N LYS A 204 -2.90 7.51 -15.13
CA LYS A 204 -3.39 7.37 -16.51
C LYS A 204 -2.29 6.91 -17.49
N PRO A 205 -1.08 7.51 -17.51
CA PRO A 205 0.03 7.00 -18.33
C PRO A 205 0.42 5.55 -18.01
N ALA A 206 0.33 5.12 -16.74
CA ALA A 206 0.63 3.74 -16.36
C ALA A 206 -0.43 2.77 -16.90
N GLN A 207 -1.71 3.12 -16.79
CA GLN A 207 -2.82 2.35 -17.37
C GLN A 207 -2.74 2.28 -18.90
N ASP A 208 -2.37 3.38 -19.57
CA ASP A 208 -2.17 3.40 -21.02
C ASP A 208 -1.02 2.50 -21.44
N MET A 209 0.09 2.49 -20.69
CA MET A 209 1.20 1.57 -20.92
C MET A 209 0.78 0.11 -20.77
N ILE A 210 0.00 -0.22 -19.73
CA ILE A 210 -0.55 -1.56 -19.52
C ILE A 210 -1.42 -1.98 -20.71
N ALA A 211 -2.31 -1.08 -21.17
CA ALA A 211 -3.15 -1.33 -22.34
C ALA A 211 -2.31 -1.62 -23.59
N HIS A 212 -1.29 -0.79 -23.87
CA HIS A 212 -0.40 -1.01 -25.01
C HIS A 212 0.35 -2.35 -24.92
N ILE A 213 0.79 -2.78 -23.74
CA ILE A 213 1.44 -4.10 -23.58
C ILE A 213 0.47 -5.21 -23.98
N ILE A 214 -0.76 -5.19 -23.49
CA ILE A 214 -1.77 -6.21 -23.84
C ILE A 214 -2.11 -6.17 -25.33
N GLU A 215 -2.21 -4.98 -25.93
CA GLU A 215 -2.44 -4.83 -27.36
C GLU A 215 -1.30 -5.40 -28.21
N MET A 216 -0.04 -5.16 -27.81
CA MET A 216 1.13 -5.74 -28.49
C MET A 216 1.13 -7.28 -28.44
N GLU A 217 0.81 -7.86 -27.27
CA GLU A 217 0.72 -9.32 -27.12
C GLU A 217 -0.42 -9.91 -27.97
N ALA A 218 -1.51 -9.17 -28.18
CA ALA A 218 -2.61 -9.59 -29.05
C ALA A 218 -2.32 -9.39 -30.55
N ASP A 219 -1.45 -8.44 -30.93
CA ASP A 219 -1.19 -8.15 -32.34
C ASP A 219 -0.49 -9.33 -33.05
N TYR A 220 0.55 -9.88 -32.41
CA TYR A 220 1.37 -10.95 -32.98
C TYR A 220 1.44 -12.21 -32.09
N ILE A 221 0.94 -13.32 -32.62
CA ILE A 221 1.01 -14.62 -31.94
C ILE A 221 2.21 -15.42 -32.44
N ASN A 222 3.21 -15.60 -31.57
CA ASN A 222 4.42 -16.34 -31.91
C ASN A 222 4.21 -17.87 -31.79
N THR A 223 3.81 -18.51 -32.89
CA THR A 223 3.69 -19.98 -32.99
C THR A 223 5.03 -20.72 -33.07
N SER A 224 6.17 -20.00 -33.13
CA SER A 224 7.51 -20.58 -33.07
C SER A 224 8.11 -20.62 -31.65
N HIS A 225 7.37 -20.14 -30.65
CA HIS A 225 7.83 -20.08 -29.27
C HIS A 225 8.18 -21.48 -28.73
N PRO A 226 9.32 -21.69 -28.01
CA PRO A 226 9.75 -23.02 -27.55
C PRO A 226 8.73 -23.77 -26.69
N SER A 227 7.92 -23.05 -25.92
CA SER A 227 6.86 -23.65 -25.09
C SER A 227 5.57 -23.96 -25.86
N PHE A 228 5.45 -23.52 -27.11
CA PHE A 228 4.28 -23.83 -27.94
C PHE A 228 4.42 -25.24 -28.52
N ILE A 229 3.55 -26.15 -28.07
CA ILE A 229 3.62 -27.57 -28.46
C ILE A 229 3.28 -27.79 -29.95
N GLY A 230 2.55 -26.87 -30.57
CA GLY A 230 2.07 -26.99 -31.95
C GLY A 230 0.89 -27.96 -32.11
N GLY A 231 0.18 -27.83 -33.23
CA GLY A 231 -1.07 -28.59 -33.48
C GLY A 231 -0.88 -30.11 -33.49
N SER A 232 0.17 -30.63 -34.12
CA SER A 232 0.39 -32.08 -34.21
C SER A 232 0.60 -32.73 -32.85
N LYS A 233 1.47 -32.15 -32.00
CA LYS A 233 1.70 -32.68 -30.64
C LYS A 233 0.48 -32.49 -29.74
N ALA A 234 -0.27 -31.38 -29.91
CA ALA A 234 -1.52 -31.15 -29.17
C ALA A 234 -2.56 -32.25 -29.49
N VAL A 235 -2.71 -32.62 -30.76
CA VAL A 235 -3.62 -33.70 -31.18
C VAL A 235 -3.17 -35.05 -30.61
N GLU A 236 -1.87 -35.36 -30.64
CA GLU A 236 -1.33 -36.59 -30.04
C GLU A 236 -1.64 -36.67 -28.53
N GLN A 237 -1.43 -35.58 -27.79
CA GLN A 237 -1.73 -35.50 -26.36
C GLN A 237 -3.23 -35.64 -26.08
N ALA A 238 -4.08 -34.95 -26.84
CA ALA A 238 -5.54 -35.06 -26.69
C ALA A 238 -6.03 -36.50 -26.97
N GLN A 239 -5.49 -37.16 -28.00
CA GLN A 239 -5.82 -38.55 -28.29
C GLN A 239 -5.36 -39.51 -27.18
N GLN A 240 -4.18 -39.27 -26.58
CA GLN A 240 -3.70 -40.04 -25.43
C GLN A 240 -4.60 -39.86 -24.21
N GLN A 241 -5.04 -38.63 -23.91
CA GLN A 241 -5.97 -38.37 -22.81
C GLN A 241 -7.33 -39.04 -23.02
N VAL A 242 -7.90 -38.98 -24.23
CA VAL A 242 -9.16 -39.67 -24.57
C VAL A 242 -9.01 -41.20 -24.46
N ARG A 243 -7.87 -41.77 -24.85
CA ARG A 243 -7.58 -43.20 -24.69
C ARG A 243 -7.43 -43.59 -23.22
N ALA A 244 -6.74 -42.77 -22.42
CA ALA A 244 -6.57 -42.99 -20.99
C ALA A 244 -7.91 -42.91 -20.23
N ALA A 245 -8.79 -41.98 -20.60
CA ALA A 245 -10.13 -41.85 -20.02
C ALA A 245 -11.08 -43.01 -20.40
N ARG A 246 -10.77 -43.77 -21.45
CA ARG A 246 -11.53 -44.98 -21.88
C ARG A 246 -11.09 -46.26 -21.18
N LEU A 247 -9.99 -46.26 -20.41
CA LEU A 247 -9.61 -47.39 -19.58
C LEU A 247 -10.46 -47.39 -18.30
N PRO A 248 -11.11 -48.51 -17.91
CA PRO A 248 -11.92 -48.54 -16.70
C PRO A 248 -11.04 -48.26 -15.48
N ALA A 249 -11.51 -47.35 -14.62
CA ALA A 249 -10.87 -46.98 -13.37
C ALA A 249 -10.60 -48.24 -12.54
N THR A 250 -9.35 -48.73 -12.58
CA THR A 250 -8.91 -49.73 -11.63
C THR A 250 -8.69 -48.98 -10.33
N VAL A 251 -9.57 -49.21 -9.38
CA VAL A 251 -9.55 -48.62 -8.04
C VAL A 251 -8.19 -48.87 -7.40
N VAL A 252 -7.34 -47.86 -7.39
CA VAL A 252 -6.21 -47.79 -6.47
C VAL A 252 -6.55 -46.69 -5.48
N ARG A 253 -7.12 -47.09 -4.33
CA ARG A 253 -7.16 -46.27 -3.12
C ARG A 253 -5.72 -45.88 -2.79
N ARG A 254 -5.31 -44.65 -3.10
CA ARG A 254 -4.16 -44.02 -2.45
C ARG A 254 -4.68 -43.04 -1.42
N VAL A 255 -4.39 -43.41 -0.19
CA VAL A 255 -4.61 -42.67 1.04
C VAL A 255 -4.03 -41.26 0.89
N CYS A 256 -4.86 -40.25 1.20
CA CYS A 256 -4.43 -38.90 1.49
C CYS A 256 -3.36 -38.94 2.60
N ILE A 257 -2.15 -38.51 2.29
CA ILE A 257 -1.23 -37.99 3.31
C ILE A 257 -0.79 -36.62 2.82
N CYS A 258 -1.38 -35.59 3.43
CA CYS A 258 -0.79 -34.27 3.52
C CYS A 258 0.66 -34.38 3.99
N PHE A 259 1.60 -33.76 3.28
CA PHE A 259 2.67 -32.89 3.82
C PHE A 259 3.80 -32.73 2.79
N GLN A 260 4.12 -31.48 2.47
CA GLN A 260 5.46 -30.85 2.36
C GLN A 260 5.40 -29.73 1.30
N VAL A 261 5.37 -28.45 1.71
CA VAL A 261 6.48 -27.64 2.25
C VAL A 261 7.40 -27.16 1.13
N LEU A 262 7.35 -25.83 0.92
CA LEU A 262 8.42 -24.87 0.61
C LEU A 262 9.52 -25.20 -0.43
N ASP A 263 9.88 -24.11 -1.12
CA ASP A 263 11.11 -23.86 -1.89
C ASP A 263 11.20 -24.41 -3.32
N LYS A 264 10.97 -23.55 -4.31
CA LYS A 264 12.00 -22.69 -4.92
C LYS A 264 11.41 -21.59 -5.79
#